data_AF-A0A1N7CMP3-F1
#
_entry.id   AF-A0A1N7CMP3-F1
#
_cell.length_a   1.000
_cell.length_b   1.000
_cell.length_c   1.000
_cell.angle_alpha   90.00
_cell.angle_beta   90.00
_cell.angle_gamma   90.00
#
_symmetry.space_group_name_H-M   'P 1'
#
loop_
_entity.id
_entity.type
_entity.pdbx_description
1 polymer ?
#
loop_
_entity_poly.entity_id
_entity_poly.type
_entity_poly.pdbx_seq_one_letter_code
_entity_poly.pdbx_strand_id
1 'polypeptide(L)'
;MSNFVEIKSSVADIIGIANHLSSSGISISSTMQVKLAAVTAMENAHGTLPRGDEFVEEFLKTYHKSIEAPDGGAQPMNEAVKASMPKLGEAMTQLGKYAADAMWSYTGVDDDNRNQINRAGGRS
;
A
#
# COMPACT_ATOMS: atom_id res chain seq x y z
N MET A 1 21.84 13.58 27.10
CA MET A 1 21.96 12.12 26.84
C MET A 1 21.20 11.83 25.56
N SER A 2 21.91 11.53 24.47
CA SER A 2 21.30 11.15 23.20
C SER A 2 20.89 9.68 23.29
N ASN A 3 19.59 9.38 23.23
CA ASN A 3 19.13 8.00 23.13
C ASN A 3 19.39 7.51 21.70
N PHE A 4 20.53 6.86 21.50
CA PHE A 4 20.75 6.07 20.29
C PHE A 4 19.77 4.90 20.33
N VAL A 5 18.85 4.87 19.37
CA VAL A 5 18.01 3.70 19.10
C VAL A 5 18.95 2.62 18.57
N GLU A 6 19.27 1.64 19.41
CA GLU A 6 20.08 0.49 19.01
C GLU A 6 19.23 -0.41 18.12
N ILE A 7 19.36 -0.23 16.80
CA ILE A 7 18.69 -1.07 15.82
C ILE A 7 19.37 -2.44 15.85
N LYS A 8 18.73 -3.44 16.47
CA LYS A 8 19.24 -4.82 16.57
C LYS A 8 19.24 -5.59 15.24
N SER A 9 18.64 -5.01 14.21
CA SER A 9 18.59 -5.56 12.84
C SER A 9 19.54 -4.76 11.96
N SER A 10 20.30 -5.41 11.08
CA SER A 10 21.20 -4.66 10.21
C SER A 10 20.39 -3.74 9.29
N VAL A 11 20.95 -2.58 8.92
CA VAL A 11 20.30 -1.67 7.97
C VAL A 11 19.98 -2.39 6.66
N ALA A 12 20.84 -3.32 6.23
CA ALA A 12 20.61 -4.17 5.08
C ALA A 12 19.36 -5.06 5.21
N ASP A 13 19.09 -5.61 6.40
CA ASP A 13 17.89 -6.42 6.65
C ASP A 13 16.62 -5.57 6.55
N ILE A 14 16.64 -4.36 7.10
CA ILE A 14 15.49 -3.44 7.07
C ILE A 14 15.21 -3.00 5.63
N ILE A 15 16.25 -2.66 4.86
CA ILE A 15 16.13 -2.35 3.44
C ILE A 15 15.59 -3.57 2.66
N GLY A 16 16.05 -4.78 2.99
CA GLY A 16 15.55 -6.02 2.40
C GLY A 16 14.05 -6.22 2.63
N ILE A 17 13.59 -6.05 3.88
CA ILE A 17 12.17 -6.13 4.25
C ILE A 17 11.36 -5.03 3.55
N ALA A 18 11.87 -3.80 3.53
CA ALA A 18 11.25 -2.65 2.87
C ALA A 18 11.05 -2.88 1.37
N ASN A 19 12.07 -3.41 0.68
CA ASN A 19 11.99 -3.77 -0.73
C ASN A 19 11.00 -4.91 -0.99
N HIS A 20 10.96 -5.91 -0.11
CA HIS A 20 9.98 -6.99 -0.18
C HIS A 20 8.54 -6.47 -0.01
N LEU A 21 8.34 -5.55 0.93
CA LEU A 21 7.06 -4.90 1.16
C LEU A 21 6.61 -4.09 -0.06
N SER A 22 7.52 -3.30 -0.65
CA SER A 22 7.21 -2.56 -1.88
C SER A 22 6.89 -3.48 -3.05
N SER A 23 7.65 -4.56 -3.23
CA SER A 23 7.42 -5.54 -4.29
C SER A 23 6.07 -6.25 -4.13
N SER A 24 5.74 -6.62 -2.88
CA SER A 24 4.44 -7.20 -2.54
C SER A 24 3.29 -6.22 -2.81
N GLY A 25 3.47 -4.94 -2.46
CA GLY A 25 2.50 -3.88 -2.73
C GLY A 25 2.22 -3.70 -4.22
N ILE A 26 3.27 -3.70 -5.06
CA ILE A 26 3.16 -3.63 -6.52
C ILE A 26 2.37 -4.84 -7.05
N SER A 27 2.73 -6.05 -6.61
CA SER A 27 2.05 -7.28 -7.03
C SER A 27 0.56 -7.29 -6.65
N ILE A 28 0.23 -6.87 -5.41
CA ILE A 28 -1.14 -6.75 -4.93
C ILE A 28 -1.90 -5.71 -5.75
N SER A 29 -1.34 -4.52 -5.97
CA SER A 29 -1.99 -3.46 -6.74
C SER A 29 -2.28 -3.91 -8.18
N SER A 30 -1.29 -4.52 -8.84
CA SER A 30 -1.47 -5.07 -10.20
C SER A 30 -2.53 -6.17 -10.24
N THR A 31 -2.52 -7.08 -9.27
CA THR A 31 -3.50 -8.17 -9.20
C THR A 31 -4.90 -7.61 -8.99
N MET A 32 -5.06 -6.65 -8.09
CA MET A 32 -6.34 -6.02 -7.82
C MET A 32 -6.86 -5.26 -9.03
N GLN A 33 -6.02 -4.51 -9.75
CA GLN A 33 -6.42 -3.83 -11.00
C GLN A 33 -6.96 -4.81 -12.05
N VAL A 34 -6.28 -5.95 -12.25
CA VAL A 34 -6.72 -6.99 -13.19
C VAL A 34 -8.06 -7.60 -12.74
N LYS A 35 -8.21 -7.90 -11.44
CA LYS A 35 -9.46 -8.46 -10.90
C LYS A 35 -10.61 -7.46 -10.97
N LEU A 36 -10.37 -6.18 -10.72
CA LEU A 36 -11.37 -5.12 -10.86
C LEU A 36 -11.85 -5.00 -12.29
N ALA A 37 -10.94 -4.97 -13.27
CA ALA A 37 -11.30 -4.95 -14.68
C ALA A 37 -12.17 -6.18 -15.06
N ALA A 38 -11.81 -7.37 -14.57
CA ALA A 38 -12.59 -8.58 -14.79
C ALA A 38 -13.99 -8.51 -14.16
N VAL A 39 -14.09 -8.04 -12.91
CA VAL A 39 -15.39 -7.86 -12.22
C VAL A 39 -16.25 -6.86 -12.98
N THR A 40 -15.72 -5.70 -13.36
CA THR A 40 -16.46 -4.69 -14.13
C THR A 40 -16.88 -5.20 -15.51
N ALA A 41 -16.06 -6.02 -16.16
CA ALA A 41 -16.45 -6.66 -17.43
C ALA A 41 -17.61 -7.64 -17.22
N MET A 42 -17.60 -8.42 -16.14
CA MET A 42 -18.70 -9.34 -15.80
C MET A 42 -19.97 -8.59 -15.38
N GLU A 43 -19.87 -7.52 -14.59
CA GLU A 43 -21.02 -6.68 -14.21
C GLU A 43 -21.75 -6.11 -15.43
N ASN A 44 -21.00 -5.73 -16.47
CA ASN A 44 -21.53 -5.15 -17.70
C ASN A 44 -21.92 -6.22 -18.75
N ALA A 45 -21.60 -7.49 -18.51
CA ALA A 45 -21.92 -8.55 -19.44
C ALA A 45 -23.43 -8.83 -19.45
N HIS A 46 -23.97 -9.03 -20.65
CA HIS A 46 -25.39 -9.24 -20.83
C HIS A 46 -25.85 -10.52 -20.12
N GLY A 47 -26.83 -10.40 -19.23
CA GLY A 47 -27.40 -11.54 -18.50
C GLY A 47 -26.65 -11.97 -17.24
N THR A 48 -25.62 -11.24 -16.81
CA THR A 48 -24.91 -11.54 -15.54
C THR A 48 -25.66 -11.00 -14.31
N LEU A 49 -26.37 -9.88 -14.45
CA LEU A 49 -27.26 -9.32 -13.43
C LEU A 49 -28.67 -9.12 -14.03
N PRO A 50 -29.37 -10.21 -14.40
CA PRO A 50 -30.69 -10.13 -15.04
C PRO A 50 -31.72 -9.52 -14.09
N ARG A 51 -32.51 -8.57 -14.59
CA ARG A 51 -33.62 -7.96 -13.86
C ARG A 51 -34.82 -8.91 -13.84
N GLY A 52 -35.58 -8.91 -12.75
CA GLY A 52 -36.77 -9.75 -12.59
C GLY A 52 -36.50 -11.16 -12.05
N ASP A 53 -35.24 -11.48 -11.73
CA ASP A 53 -34.89 -12.67 -10.93
C ASP A 53 -34.84 -12.29 -9.44
N GLU A 54 -35.64 -12.95 -8.61
CA GLU A 54 -35.80 -12.62 -7.18
C GLU A 54 -34.48 -12.72 -6.40
N PHE A 55 -33.63 -13.70 -6.74
CA PHE A 55 -32.33 -13.86 -6.12
C PHE A 55 -31.38 -12.72 -6.50
N VAL A 56 -31.36 -12.35 -7.79
CA VAL A 56 -30.53 -11.24 -8.27
C VAL A 56 -31.01 -9.92 -7.68
N GLU A 57 -32.32 -9.70 -7.56
CA GLU A 57 -32.85 -8.48 -6.95
C GLU A 57 -32.48 -8.33 -5.48
N GLU A 58 -32.52 -9.42 -4.70
CA GLU A 58 -32.09 -9.40 -3.31
C GLU A 58 -30.58 -9.15 -3.17
N PHE A 59 -29.78 -9.76 -4.04
CA PHE A 59 -28.34 -9.47 -4.12
C PHE A 59 -28.08 -7.99 -4.44
N LEU A 60 -28.78 -7.43 -5.44
CA LEU A 60 -28.60 -6.04 -5.90
C LEU A 60 -28.93 -5.01 -4.81
N LYS A 61 -29.85 -5.31 -3.88
CA LYS A 61 -30.16 -4.42 -2.73
C LYS A 61 -28.93 -4.19 -1.85
N THR A 62 -28.14 -5.23 -1.60
CA THR A 62 -26.90 -5.13 -0.83
C THR A 62 -25.77 -4.60 -1.69
N TYR A 63 -25.65 -5.13 -2.92
CA TYR A 63 -24.56 -4.82 -3.83
C TYR A 63 -24.51 -3.33 -4.23
N HIS A 64 -25.67 -2.71 -4.45
CA HIS A 64 -25.81 -1.27 -4.74
C HIS A 64 -26.29 -0.46 -3.54
N LYS A 65 -26.21 -1.02 -2.32
CA LYS A 65 -26.56 -0.29 -1.11
C LYS A 65 -25.73 0.98 -1.04
N SER A 66 -26.38 2.12 -0.87
CA SER A 66 -25.68 3.37 -0.68
C SER A 66 -24.94 3.36 0.66
N ILE A 67 -23.64 3.62 0.64
CA ILE A 67 -22.80 3.75 1.83
C ILE A 67 -22.10 5.11 1.81
N GLU A 68 -21.77 5.60 3.00
CA GLU A 68 -20.97 6.81 3.14
C GLU A 68 -19.50 6.49 2.83
N ALA A 69 -18.96 7.18 1.84
CA ALA A 69 -17.59 7.01 1.41
C ALA A 69 -16.60 7.71 2.35
N PRO A 70 -15.37 7.21 2.52
CA PRO A 70 -14.35 7.85 3.35
C PRO A 70 -13.96 9.28 2.91
N ASP A 71 -14.18 9.63 1.64
CA ASP A 71 -13.92 10.94 1.03
C ASP A 71 -15.13 11.88 1.03
N GLY A 72 -16.24 11.47 1.65
CA GLY A 72 -17.48 12.22 1.72
C GLY A 72 -18.36 12.00 0.50
N GLY A 73 -19.66 11.82 0.74
CA GLY A 73 -20.65 11.52 -0.29
C GLY A 73 -21.13 10.08 -0.25
N ALA A 74 -22.37 9.88 -0.69
CA ALA A 74 -23.01 8.59 -0.72
C ALA A 74 -22.71 7.89 -2.06
N GLN A 75 -22.15 6.68 -2.02
CA GLN A 75 -21.86 5.88 -3.21
C GLN A 75 -22.34 4.43 -3.04
N PRO A 76 -22.63 3.72 -4.13
CA PRO A 76 -22.93 2.30 -4.07
C PRO A 76 -21.79 1.48 -3.44
N MET A 77 -22.14 0.49 -2.63
CA MET A 77 -21.18 -0.36 -1.91
C MET A 77 -20.17 -1.03 -2.83
N ASN A 78 -20.60 -1.55 -3.99
CA ASN A 78 -19.71 -2.15 -4.97
C ASN A 78 -18.66 -1.15 -5.49
N GLU A 79 -19.04 0.08 -5.80
CA GLU A 79 -18.12 1.12 -6.25
C GLU A 79 -17.12 1.51 -5.15
N ALA A 80 -17.58 1.61 -3.90
CA ALA A 80 -16.70 1.89 -2.78
C ALA A 80 -15.63 0.82 -2.54
N VAL A 81 -16.01 -0.46 -2.68
CA VAL A 81 -15.08 -1.59 -2.57
C VAL A 81 -14.10 -1.57 -3.75
N LYS A 82 -14.59 -1.32 -4.96
CA LYS A 82 -13.75 -1.23 -6.17
C LYS A 82 -12.71 -0.10 -6.05
N ALA A 83 -13.09 1.04 -5.50
CA ALA A 83 -12.20 2.19 -5.31
C ALA A 83 -11.16 2.01 -4.18
N SER A 84 -11.45 1.19 -3.16
CA SER A 84 -10.55 0.99 -2.01
C SER A 84 -9.53 -0.13 -2.19
N MET A 85 -9.86 -1.17 -2.97
CA MET A 85 -8.99 -2.33 -3.20
C MET A 85 -7.57 -1.99 -3.70
N PRO A 86 -7.36 -1.10 -4.70
CA PRO A 86 -6.01 -0.76 -5.17
C PRO A 86 -5.17 0.00 -4.14
N LYS A 87 -5.83 0.78 -3.28
CA LYS A 87 -5.18 1.66 -2.29
C LYS A 87 -4.35 0.87 -1.26
N LEU A 88 -4.71 -0.40 -1.00
CA LEU A 88 -3.94 -1.26 -0.09
C LEU A 88 -2.54 -1.56 -0.65
N GLY A 89 -2.45 -1.95 -1.92
CA GLY A 89 -1.16 -2.23 -2.57
C GLY A 89 -0.30 -0.96 -2.71
N GLU A 90 -0.93 0.18 -2.98
CA GLU A 90 -0.27 1.48 -3.00
C GLU A 90 0.30 1.86 -1.63
N ALA A 91 -0.48 1.69 -0.54
CA ALA A 91 -0.03 1.97 0.81
C ALA A 91 1.16 1.08 1.22
N MET A 92 1.14 -0.21 0.88
CA MET A 92 2.28 -1.11 1.11
C MET A 92 3.51 -0.67 0.31
N THR A 93 3.31 -0.23 -0.93
CA THR A 93 4.39 0.30 -1.77
C THR A 93 5.05 1.53 -1.17
N GLN A 94 4.23 2.49 -0.70
CA GLN A 94 4.69 3.71 -0.04
C GLN A 94 5.40 3.42 1.28
N LEU A 95 4.85 2.52 2.10
CA LEU A 95 5.47 2.13 3.37
C LEU A 95 6.86 1.53 3.18
N GLY A 96 7.03 0.64 2.19
CA GLY A 96 8.34 0.09 1.86
C GLY A 96 9.31 1.15 1.36
N LYS A 97 8.87 2.09 0.51
CA LYS A 97 9.73 3.20 0.04
C LYS A 97 10.18 4.09 1.20
N TYR A 98 9.26 4.53 2.05
CA TYR A 98 9.60 5.37 3.20
C TYR A 98 10.55 4.67 4.18
N ALA A 99 10.36 3.38 4.42
CA ALA A 99 11.28 2.60 5.26
C ALA A 99 12.67 2.50 4.64
N ALA A 100 12.77 2.26 3.33
CA ALA A 100 14.05 2.22 2.62
C ALA A 100 14.74 3.60 2.63
N ASP A 101 14.01 4.67 2.30
CA ASP A 101 14.55 6.04 2.26
C ASP A 101 15.04 6.50 3.64
N ALA A 102 14.30 6.17 4.71
CA ALA A 102 14.72 6.45 6.09
C ALA A 102 16.03 5.74 6.45
N MET A 103 16.19 4.49 6.01
CA MET A 103 17.41 3.72 6.24
C MET A 103 18.60 4.22 5.41
N TRP A 104 18.39 4.62 4.16
CA TRP A 104 19.42 5.26 3.34
C TRP A 104 19.89 6.59 3.94
N SER A 105 18.96 7.41 4.42
CA SER A 105 19.27 8.64 5.15
C SER A 105 20.11 8.38 6.40
N TYR A 106 19.74 7.35 7.18
CA TYR A 106 20.50 6.93 8.35
C TYR A 106 21.95 6.52 8.00
N THR A 107 22.16 5.73 6.94
CA THR A 107 23.52 5.35 6.51
C THR A 107 24.35 6.54 6.07
N GLY A 108 23.76 7.49 5.34
CA GLY A 108 24.48 8.69 4.90
C GLY A 108 24.89 9.57 6.08
N VAL A 109 24.00 9.76 7.05
CA VAL A 109 24.31 10.54 8.27
C VAL A 109 25.37 9.83 9.14
N ASP A 110 25.34 8.50 9.23
CA ASP A 110 26.34 7.74 9.99
C ASP A 110 27.72 7.78 9.31
N ASP A 111 27.79 7.63 7.98
CA ASP A 111 29.03 7.77 7.21
C ASP A 111 29.60 9.20 7.31
N ASP A 112 28.75 10.22 7.22
CA ASP A 112 29.17 11.62 7.38
C ASP A 112 29.69 11.91 8.80
N ASN A 113 29.04 11.38 9.83
CA ASN A 113 29.51 11.49 11.22
C ASN A 113 30.83 10.73 11.43
N ARG A 114 30.98 9.52 10.88
CA ARG A 114 32.22 8.74 10.95
C ARG A 114 33.37 9.46 10.25
N ASN A 115 33.10 10.06 9.09
CA ASN A 115 34.08 10.85 8.35
C ASN A 115 34.47 12.14 9.09
N GLN A 116 33.52 12.81 9.75
CA GLN A 116 33.81 13.97 10.60
C GLN A 116 34.60 13.60 11.85
N ILE A 117 34.27 12.51 12.54
CA ILE A 117 35.01 12.02 13.72
C ILE A 117 36.42 11.59 13.33
N ASN A 118 36.61 10.89 12.22
CA ASN A 118 37.95 10.53 11.74
C ASN A 118 38.78 11.76 11.35
N ARG A 119 38.17 12.80 10.77
CA ARG A 119 38.84 14.07 10.47
C ARG A 119 39.12 14.91 11.72
N ALA A 120 38.27 14.84 12.74
CA ALA A 120 38.42 15.58 14.00
C ALA A 120 39.36 14.89 14.99
N GLY A 121 39.40 13.55 15.00
CA GLY A 121 40.28 12.71 15.83
C GLY A 121 41.65 12.43 15.20
N GLY A 122 41.81 12.66 13.90
CA GLY A 122 43.08 12.58 13.18
C GLY A 122 43.93 13.84 13.29
N ARG A 123 44.20 14.32 14.51
CA ARG A 123 45.30 15.25 14.80
C ARG A 123 45.93 14.89 16.14
N SER A 124 46.94 14.01 16.10
CA SER A 124 48.18 14.01 16.88
C SER A 124 49.03 12.84 16.40
#